data_AF-A0A926PBY1-F1
#
_entry.id   AF-A0A926PBY1-F1
#
_cell.length_a   1.000
_cell.length_b   1.000
_cell.length_c   1.000
_cell.angle_alpha   90.00
_cell.angle_beta   90.00
_cell.angle_gamma   90.00
#
_symmetry.space_group_name_H-M   'P 1'
#
loop_
_entity.id
_entity.type
_entity.pdbx_description
1 polymer ?
#
loop_
_entity_poly.entity_id
_entity_poly.type
_entity_poly.pdbx_seq_one_letter_code
_entity_poly.pdbx_strand_id
1 'polypeptide(L)'
;MVTKVTNELTYKEIKVFVEALNALHWKADYEEFCKLMGYADSAYGLERYAQFENLCKALNSFNLDSLVKLVKAGVIVDYYR
;
A
#
# COMPACT_ATOMS: atom_id res chain seq x y z
N MET A 1 26.11 -22.92 -3.85
CA MET A 1 25.78 -21.48 -3.84
C MET A 1 24.40 -21.34 -3.25
N VAL A 2 24.27 -20.75 -2.07
CA VAL A 2 22.95 -20.47 -1.49
C VAL A 2 22.50 -19.13 -2.09
N THR A 3 21.57 -19.17 -3.02
CA THR A 3 20.83 -17.96 -3.42
C THR A 3 20.10 -17.46 -2.18
N LYS A 4 20.65 -16.44 -1.53
CA LYS A 4 19.96 -15.69 -0.49
C LYS A 4 18.79 -15.01 -1.21
N VAL A 5 17.62 -15.63 -1.18
CA VAL A 5 16.37 -14.99 -1.64
C VAL A 5 16.16 -13.84 -0.66
N THR A 6 16.61 -12.64 -1.02
CA THR A 6 16.18 -11.45 -0.31
C THR A 6 14.73 -11.24 -0.71
N ASN A 7 13.82 -11.22 0.27
CA ASN A 7 12.42 -10.83 0.10
C ASN A 7 12.32 -9.31 -0.20
N GLU A 8 13.16 -8.82 -1.11
CA GLU A 8 13.21 -7.42 -1.51
C GLU A 8 12.16 -7.17 -2.57
N LEU A 9 11.21 -6.28 -2.27
CA LEU A 9 10.30 -5.75 -3.27
C LEU A 9 11.10 -4.98 -4.32
N THR A 10 10.94 -5.37 -5.58
CA THR A 10 11.51 -4.69 -6.73
C THR A 10 10.84 -3.34 -6.96
N TYR A 11 11.52 -2.45 -7.69
CA TYR A 11 10.94 -1.17 -8.14
C TYR A 11 9.59 -1.35 -8.83
N LYS A 12 9.48 -2.40 -9.68
CA LYS A 12 8.26 -2.70 -10.42
C LYS A 12 7.13 -3.14 -9.48
N GLU A 13 7.41 -3.97 -8.48
CA GLU A 13 6.39 -4.40 -7.52
C GLU A 13 5.87 -3.24 -6.67
N ILE A 14 6.75 -2.35 -6.22
CA ILE A 14 6.35 -1.14 -5.48
C ILE A 14 5.52 -0.22 -6.36
N LYS A 15 5.91 -0.05 -7.63
CA LYS A 15 5.14 0.71 -8.61
C LYS A 15 3.74 0.14 -8.78
N VAL A 16 3.64 -1.16 -9.05
CA VAL A 16 2.37 -1.86 -9.26
C VAL A 16 1.49 -1.75 -8.03
N PHE A 17 2.06 -1.89 -6.83
CA PHE A 17 1.33 -1.72 -5.57
C PHE A 17 0.70 -0.33 -5.45
N VAL A 18 1.47 0.75 -5.67
CA VAL A 18 0.96 2.12 -5.58
C VAL A 18 -0.09 2.40 -6.66
N GLU A 19 0.17 1.99 -7.90
CA GLU A 19 -0.76 2.17 -9.01
C GLU A 19 -2.08 1.42 -8.79
N ALA A 20 -2.04 0.20 -8.23
CA ALA A 20 -3.23 -0.58 -7.92
C ALA A 20 -4.10 0.08 -6.83
N LEU A 21 -3.48 0.57 -5.75
CA LEU A 21 -4.20 1.28 -4.69
C LEU A 21 -4.83 2.58 -5.20
N ASN A 22 -4.09 3.34 -6.01
CA ASN A 22 -4.61 4.55 -6.63
C ASN A 22 -5.76 4.28 -7.61
N ALA A 23 -5.64 3.22 -8.41
CA ALA A 23 -6.70 2.82 -9.33
C ALA A 23 -7.98 2.42 -8.57
N LEU A 24 -7.84 1.75 -7.42
CA LEU A 24 -8.97 1.45 -6.54
C LEU A 24 -9.56 2.73 -5.94
N HIS A 25 -8.73 3.62 -5.38
CA HIS A 25 -9.16 4.88 -4.79
C HIS A 25 -9.90 5.80 -5.77
N TRP A 26 -9.54 5.76 -7.06
CA TRP A 26 -10.24 6.52 -8.09
C TRP A 26 -11.59 5.91 -8.51
N LYS A 27 -11.76 4.60 -8.36
CA LYS A 27 -12.91 3.86 -8.92
C LYS A 27 -13.93 3.42 -7.88
N ALA A 28 -13.52 3.23 -6.64
CA ALA A 28 -14.38 2.76 -5.56
C ALA A 28 -14.76 3.93 -4.66
N ASP A 29 -16.06 4.18 -4.55
CA ASP A 29 -16.61 4.97 -3.47
C ASP A 29 -16.70 4.12 -2.18
N TYR A 30 -17.29 4.71 -1.13
CA TYR A 30 -17.45 4.06 0.16
C TYR A 30 -18.26 2.74 0.08
N GLU A 31 -19.34 2.70 -0.70
CA GLU A 31 -20.19 1.51 -0.81
C GLU A 31 -19.44 0.37 -1.51
N GLU A 32 -18.77 0.68 -2.63
CA GLU A 32 -17.96 -0.29 -3.36
C GLU A 32 -16.78 -0.77 -2.52
N PHE A 33 -16.14 0.12 -1.76
CA PHE A 33 -15.07 -0.24 -0.81
C PHE A 33 -15.56 -1.20 0.28
N CYS A 34 -16.68 -0.88 0.95
CA CYS A 34 -17.25 -1.76 1.96
C CYS A 34 -17.58 -3.14 1.39
N LYS A 35 -18.16 -3.20 0.19
CA LYS A 35 -18.46 -4.45 -0.51
C LYS A 35 -17.19 -5.27 -0.80
N LEU A 36 -16.14 -4.64 -1.32
CA LEU A 36 -14.87 -5.30 -1.61
C LEU A 36 -14.19 -5.86 -0.35
N MET A 37 -14.29 -5.12 0.75
CA MET A 37 -13.66 -5.49 2.02
C MET A 37 -14.53 -6.39 2.90
N GLY A 38 -15.79 -6.64 2.51
CA GLY A 38 -16.76 -7.38 3.32
C GLY A 38 -17.17 -6.64 4.60
N TYR A 39 -17.12 -5.31 4.59
CA TYR A 39 -17.54 -4.47 5.70
C TYR A 39 -19.03 -4.17 5.61
N ALA A 40 -19.70 -4.17 6.77
CA ALA A 40 -21.03 -3.61 6.88
C ALA A 40 -20.97 -2.09 6.76
N ASP A 41 -21.99 -1.50 6.13
CA ASP A 41 -22.20 -0.06 6.18
C ASP A 41 -22.42 0.36 7.64
N SER A 42 -21.38 0.97 8.21
CA SER A 42 -21.26 1.23 9.63
C SER A 42 -20.18 2.26 9.90
N ALA A 43 -20.16 2.79 11.13
CA ALA A 43 -19.08 3.68 11.57
C ALA A 43 -17.68 3.05 11.40
N TYR A 44 -17.57 1.72 11.58
CA TYR A 44 -16.32 1.00 11.35
C TYR A 44 -15.92 1.00 9.87
N GLY A 45 -16.87 0.72 8.97
CA GLY A 45 -16.63 0.77 7.53
C GLY A 45 -16.16 2.16 7.10
N LEU A 46 -16.84 3.21 7.58
CA LEU A 46 -16.50 4.60 7.27
C LEU A 46 -15.09 4.96 7.78
N GLU A 47 -14.73 4.52 8.98
CA GLU A 47 -13.38 4.73 9.52
C GLU A 47 -12.31 4.05 8.65
N ARG A 48 -12.55 2.81 8.21
CA ARG A 48 -11.61 2.08 7.34
C ARG A 48 -11.49 2.70 5.96
N TYR A 49 -12.59 3.19 5.40
CA TYR A 49 -12.55 3.92 4.14
C TYR A 49 -11.74 5.22 4.26
N ALA A 50 -11.95 6.02 5.31
CA ALA A 50 -11.16 7.23 5.56
C ALA A 50 -9.66 6.92 5.74
N GLN A 51 -9.32 5.82 6.42
CA GLN A 51 -7.93 5.36 6.52
C GLN A 51 -7.34 4.98 5.16
N PHE A 52 -8.11 4.31 4.31
CA PHE A 52 -7.70 3.97 2.94
C PHE A 52 -7.45 5.21 2.08
N GLU A 53 -8.34 6.21 2.13
CA GLU A 53 -8.14 7.49 1.43
C GLU A 53 -6.87 8.19 1.90
N ASN A 54 -6.63 8.22 3.21
CA ASN A 54 -5.43 8.82 3.78
C ASN A 54 -4.15 8.07 3.38
N LEU A 55 -4.18 6.74 3.29
CA LEU A 55 -3.08 5.95 2.77
C LEU A 55 -2.76 6.33 1.32
N CYS A 56 -3.76 6.41 0.45
CA CYS A 56 -3.55 6.77 -0.96
C CYS A 56 -2.98 8.19 -1.11
N LYS A 57 -3.48 9.15 -0.33
CA LYS A 57 -2.92 10.52 -0.28
C LYS A 57 -1.47 10.53 0.18
N ALA A 58 -1.15 9.77 1.22
CA ALA A 58 0.21 9.69 1.74
C ALA A 58 1.17 9.07 0.72
N LEU A 59 0.79 7.95 0.08
CA LEU A 59 1.59 7.31 -0.96
C LEU A 59 1.85 8.25 -2.14
N ASN A 60 0.84 9.00 -2.59
CA ASN A 60 0.97 9.97 -3.68
C ASN A 60 1.79 11.21 -3.34
N SER A 61 2.04 11.47 -2.06
CA SER A 61 2.91 12.57 -1.63
C SER A 61 4.40 12.25 -1.83
N PHE A 62 4.75 10.99 -2.06
CA PHE A 62 6.12 10.56 -2.37
C PHE A 62 6.26 10.27 -3.86
N ASN A 63 7.43 10.56 -4.42
CA ASN A 63 7.80 9.98 -5.70
C ASN A 63 8.19 8.50 -5.50
N LEU A 64 8.12 7.72 -6.58
CA LEU A 64 8.37 6.29 -6.53
C LEU A 64 9.80 5.93 -6.09
N ASP A 65 10.80 6.74 -6.43
CA ASP A 65 12.19 6.50 -5.99
C ASP A 65 12.33 6.63 -4.46
N SER A 66 11.67 7.62 -3.86
CA SER A 66 11.61 7.78 -2.40
C SER A 66 10.94 6.58 -1.73
N LEU A 67 9.81 6.10 -2.27
CA LEU A 67 9.12 4.91 -1.74
C LEU A 67 10.00 3.67 -1.81
N VAL A 68 10.71 3.47 -2.92
CA VAL A 68 11.64 2.34 -3.09
C VAL A 68 12.77 2.39 -2.07
N LYS A 69 13.34 3.58 -1.81
CA LYS A 69 14.38 3.77 -0.79
C LYS A 69 13.88 3.48 0.61
N LEU A 70 12.66 3.93 0.95
CA LEU A 70 12.04 3.68 2.26
C LEU A 70 11.81 2.18 2.50
N VAL A 71 11.25 1.48 1.52
CA VAL A 71 11.01 0.02 1.61
C VAL A 71 12.32 -0.74 1.78
N LYS A 72 13.35 -0.41 0.98
CA LYS A 72 14.67 -1.03 1.11
C LYS A 72 15.30 -0.77 2.48
N ALA A 73 15.19 0.44 3.01
CA ALA A 73 15.68 0.75 4.35
C ALA A 73 14.98 -0.07 5.44
N GLY A 74 13.67 -0.26 5.34
CA GLY A 74 12.90 -1.10 6.27
C GLY A 74 13.35 -2.56 6.27
N VAL A 75 13.53 -3.16 5.08
CA VAL A 75 14.05 -4.54 4.94
C VAL A 75 15.42 -4.67 5.62
N ILE A 76 16.31 -3.69 5.44
CA ILE A 76 17.63 -3.69 6.07
C ILE A 76 17.51 -3.64 7.60
N VAL A 77 16.64 -2.79 8.15
CA VAL A 77 16.44 -2.67 9.61
C VAL A 77 15.94 -3.99 10.23
N ASP A 78 15.04 -4.70 9.56
CA ASP A 78 14.54 -6.00 10.04
C ASP A 78 15.61 -7.10 9.99
N TYR A 79 16.59 -7.01 9.08
CA TYR A 79 17.72 -7.96 9.04
C TYR A 79 18.70 -7.82 10.20
N TYR A 80 18.70 -6.68 10.90
CA TYR A 80 19.61 -6.39 12.01
C TYR A 80 18.94 -6.42 13.40
N ARG A 81 17.68 -6.87 13.48
CA ARG A 81 16.97 -7.18 14.74
C ARG A 81 16.85 -8.68 14.93
#